data_AF-A0A8T6ZNF0-F1
#
_entry.id   AF-A0A8T6ZNF0-F1
#
_cell.length_a   1.000
_cell.length_b   1.000
_cell.length_c   1.000
_cell.angle_alpha   90.00
_cell.angle_beta   90.00
_cell.angle_gamma   90.00
#
_symmetry.space_group_name_H-M   'P 1'
#
loop_
_entity.id
_entity.type
_entity.pdbx_description
1 polymer ?
#
loop_
_entity_poly.entity_id
_entity_poly.type
_entity_poly.pdbx_seq_one_letter_code
_entity_poly.pdbx_strand_id
1 'polypeptide(L)'
;MRITDYALAPDGGTQIVTLEMDDGQQLSIGLDGRMDSPAAGMQLFIGNGPEAPDASMLQIGGAEEAEIIALLERWLEETQSYIRRESLMDADISKLKGQSLRDRLAIEFLLEIQQRNID
;
A
#
# COMPACT_ATOMS: atom_id res chain seq x y z
N MET A 1 -10.25 -5.12 -7.10
CA MET A 1 -9.12 -5.32 -6.18
C MET A 1 -9.47 -4.73 -4.82
N ARG A 2 -8.99 -5.29 -3.71
CA ARG A 2 -9.20 -4.74 -2.36
C ARG A 2 -7.99 -4.97 -1.45
N ILE A 3 -7.77 -4.10 -0.48
CA ILE A 3 -6.81 -4.38 0.61
C ILE A 3 -7.44 -5.37 1.59
N THR A 4 -6.72 -6.45 1.84
CA THR A 4 -7.14 -7.48 2.81
C THR A 4 -6.43 -7.31 4.14
N ASP A 5 -5.19 -6.82 4.13
CA ASP A 5 -4.39 -6.62 5.32
C ASP A 5 -3.40 -5.45 5.21
N TYR A 6 -3.01 -4.91 6.35
CA TYR A 6 -1.93 -3.94 6.50
C TYR A 6 -1.12 -4.27 7.74
N ALA A 7 0.20 -4.27 7.60
CA ALA A 7 1.13 -4.49 8.70
C ALA A 7 2.20 -3.40 8.72
N LEU A 8 2.42 -2.81 9.89
CA LEU A 8 3.67 -2.12 10.20
C LEU A 8 4.57 -3.13 10.90
N ALA A 9 5.74 -3.38 10.33
CA ALA A 9 6.68 -4.32 10.93
C ALA A 9 7.20 -3.77 12.27
N PRO A 10 7.56 -4.66 13.22
CA PRO A 10 8.10 -4.26 14.52
C PRO A 10 9.42 -3.47 14.45
N ASP A 11 10.08 -3.49 13.28
CA ASP A 11 11.29 -2.71 13.00
C ASP A 11 11.01 -1.20 12.89
N GLY A 12 9.73 -0.78 12.90
CA GLY A 12 9.31 0.61 12.93
C GLY A 12 9.52 1.38 11.62
N GLY A 13 9.92 0.69 10.54
CA GLY A 13 10.22 1.32 9.26
C GLY A 13 9.67 0.59 8.04
N THR A 14 9.30 -0.69 8.16
CA THR A 14 8.73 -1.46 7.05
C THR A 14 7.20 -1.47 7.12
N GLN A 15 6.55 -0.99 6.07
CA GLN A 15 5.09 -1.07 5.91
C GLN A 15 4.76 -2.09 4.84
N ILE A 16 3.71 -2.88 5.03
CA ILE A 16 3.26 -3.90 4.08
C ILE A 16 1.73 -3.81 3.93
N VAL A 17 1.28 -3.72 2.69
CA VAL A 17 -0.12 -3.82 2.29
C VAL A 17 -0.30 -5.15 1.54
N THR A 18 -1.33 -5.91 1.91
CA THR A 18 -1.74 -7.08 1.13
C THR A 18 -3.00 -6.76 0.33
N LEU A 19 -2.91 -6.92 -0.98
CA LEU A 19 -3.97 -6.74 -1.96
C LEU A 19 -4.55 -8.10 -2.34
N GLU A 20 -5.87 -8.18 -2.48
CA GLU A 20 -6.56 -9.24 -3.19
C GLU A 20 -7.00 -8.69 -4.56
N MET A 21 -6.46 -9.29 -5.61
CA MET A 21 -6.71 -8.98 -7.00
C MET A 21 -8.08 -9.51 -7.45
N ASP A 22 -8.57 -9.07 -8.61
CA ASP A 22 -9.91 -9.45 -9.10
C ASP A 22 -10.05 -10.94 -9.44
N ASP A 23 -8.92 -11.62 -9.71
CA ASP A 23 -8.85 -13.06 -9.92
C ASP A 23 -8.72 -13.86 -8.61
N GLY A 24 -8.71 -13.19 -7.46
CA GLY A 24 -8.56 -13.77 -6.14
C GLY A 24 -7.11 -14.01 -5.72
N GLN A 25 -6.11 -13.67 -6.54
CA GLN A 25 -4.71 -13.73 -6.14
C GLN A 25 -4.39 -12.69 -5.07
N GLN A 26 -3.43 -13.01 -4.20
CA GLN A 26 -2.94 -12.08 -3.19
C GLN A 26 -1.56 -11.56 -3.57
N LEU A 27 -1.38 -10.26 -3.44
CA LEU A 27 -0.12 -9.55 -3.69
C LEU A 27 0.22 -8.72 -2.46
N SER A 28 1.35 -9.03 -1.83
CA SER A 28 1.88 -8.23 -0.72
C SER A 28 2.91 -7.26 -1.25
N ILE A 29 2.69 -5.97 -1.01
CA ILE A 29 3.55 -4.88 -1.44
C ILE A 29 4.01 -4.17 -0.18
N GLY A 30 5.32 -3.99 -0.04
CA GLY A 30 5.87 -3.27 1.09
C GLY A 30 6.76 -2.13 0.69
N LEU A 31 6.95 -1.23 1.65
CA LEU A 31 7.81 -0.06 1.61
C LEU A 31 8.78 -0.18 2.78
N ASP A 32 10.07 -0.37 2.49
CA ASP A 32 11.12 -0.38 3.50
C ASP A 32 11.67 1.03 3.67
N GLY A 33 11.22 1.74 4.70
CA GLY A 33 11.64 3.09 5.06
C GLY A 33 12.77 3.17 6.09
N ARG A 34 13.44 2.05 6.40
CA ARG A 34 14.55 2.04 7.37
C ARG A 34 15.74 2.84 6.83
N MET A 35 16.32 3.73 7.65
CA MET A 35 17.51 4.52 7.30
C MET A 35 18.71 3.65 6.91
N ASP A 36 18.78 2.44 7.47
CA ASP A 36 19.90 1.50 7.29
C ASP A 36 19.67 0.55 6.11
N SER A 37 18.57 0.72 5.37
CA SER A 37 18.27 -0.07 4.18
C SER A 37 19.37 0.10 3.12
N PRO A 38 19.74 -0.95 2.36
CA PRO A 38 20.71 -0.87 1.27
C PRO A 38 20.40 0.22 0.23
N ALA A 39 19.14 0.64 0.12
CA ALA A 39 18.69 1.71 -0.76
C ALA A 39 18.69 3.11 -0.14
N ALA A 40 19.13 3.28 1.11
CA ALA A 40 19.20 4.55 1.83
C ALA A 40 17.95 5.43 1.57
N GLY A 41 16.77 4.89 1.84
CA GLY A 41 15.50 5.51 1.51
C GLY A 41 14.36 4.49 1.42
N MET A 42 13.13 5.00 1.25
CA MET A 42 11.91 4.19 1.16
C MET A 42 11.90 3.36 -0.14
N GLN A 43 12.24 2.07 -0.10
CA GLN A 43 12.25 1.19 -1.28
C GLN A 43 11.03 0.27 -1.33
N LEU A 44 10.38 0.18 -2.49
CA LEU A 44 9.27 -0.75 -2.72
C LEU A 44 9.75 -2.19 -2.94
N PHE A 45 8.99 -3.14 -2.44
CA PHE A 45 9.21 -4.57 -2.67
C PHE A 45 7.89 -5.34 -2.76
N ILE A 46 7.93 -6.50 -3.40
CA ILE A 46 6.85 -7.48 -3.41
C ILE A 46 7.25 -8.63 -2.49
N GLY A 47 6.36 -9.04 -1.58
CA GLY A 47 6.58 -10.16 -0.66
C GLY A 47 6.23 -9.84 0.81
N ASN A 48 6.55 -10.77 1.71
CA ASN A 48 6.19 -10.70 3.13
C ASN A 48 7.13 -9.84 3.99
N GLY A 49 8.19 -9.30 3.40
CA GLY A 49 9.16 -8.41 4.06
C GLY A 49 10.44 -8.31 3.22
N PRO A 50 11.22 -7.24 3.34
CA PRO A 50 12.39 -7.00 2.46
C PRO A 50 13.52 -8.03 2.65
N GLU A 51 13.55 -8.70 3.81
CA GLU A 51 14.53 -9.75 4.14
C GLU A 51 14.01 -11.17 3.86
N ALA A 52 12.77 -11.31 3.41
CA ALA A 52 12.18 -12.60 3.16
C ALA A 52 12.74 -13.23 1.87
N PRO A 53 12.90 -14.56 1.79
CA PRO A 53 13.46 -15.21 0.59
C PRO A 53 12.62 -15.04 -0.68
N ASP A 54 11.33 -14.77 -0.51
CA ASP A 54 10.34 -14.52 -1.57
C ASP A 54 10.26 -13.03 -1.93
N ALA A 55 11.05 -12.16 -1.28
CA ALA A 55 11.02 -10.73 -1.52
C ALA A 55 11.68 -10.35 -2.84
N SER A 56 10.96 -9.59 -3.65
CA SER A 56 11.48 -8.95 -4.86
C SER A 56 11.56 -7.44 -4.62
N MET A 57 12.78 -6.91 -4.46
CA MET A 57 13.00 -5.47 -4.35
C MET A 57 12.80 -4.83 -5.72
N LEU A 58 11.91 -3.83 -5.79
CA LEU A 58 11.66 -3.12 -7.03
C LEU A 58 12.77 -2.11 -7.28
N GLN A 59 13.24 -2.05 -8.52
CA GLN A 59 14.22 -1.04 -8.92
C GLN A 59 13.57 0.34 -8.85
N ILE A 60 14.24 1.26 -8.16
CA ILE A 60 13.83 2.67 -8.09
C ILE A 60 13.81 3.29 -9.49
N GLY A 61 12.68 3.90 -9.87
CA GLY A 61 12.42 4.44 -11.19
C GLY A 61 12.23 3.37 -12.28
N GLY A 62 12.13 2.09 -11.89
CA GLY A 62 11.92 0.98 -12.80
C GLY A 62 10.47 0.89 -13.30
N ALA A 63 10.27 0.18 -14.40
CA ALA A 63 8.94 -0.02 -14.98
C ALA A 63 8.00 -0.78 -14.03
N GLU A 64 8.50 -1.81 -13.36
CA GLU A 64 7.73 -2.60 -12.40
C GLU A 64 7.32 -1.77 -11.17
N GLU A 65 8.20 -0.89 -10.69
CA GLU A 65 7.85 0.07 -9.63
C GLU A 65 6.73 1.01 -10.07
N ALA A 66 6.83 1.59 -11.27
CA ALA A 66 5.83 2.49 -11.81
C ALA A 66 4.46 1.81 -12.01
N GLU A 67 4.45 0.54 -12.46
CA GLU A 67 3.22 -0.25 -12.61
C GLU A 67 2.54 -0.50 -11.25
N ILE A 68 3.32 -0.83 -10.22
CA ILE A 68 2.81 -1.02 -8.86
C ILE A 68 2.26 0.28 -8.27
N ILE A 69 2.97 1.40 -8.44
CA ILE A 69 2.50 2.71 -8.00
C ILE A 69 1.17 3.06 -8.69
N ALA A 70 1.09 2.91 -10.02
CA ALA A 70 -0.13 3.18 -10.77
C ALA A 70 -1.31 2.28 -10.35
N LEU A 71 -1.04 1.02 -10.02
CA LEU A 71 -2.03 0.09 -9.50
C LEU A 71 -2.60 0.56 -8.16
N LEU A 72 -1.73 0.99 -7.25
CA LEU A 72 -2.12 1.48 -5.93
C LEU A 72 -2.86 2.83 -6.01
N GLU A 73 -2.40 3.75 -6.87
CA GLU A 73 -3.06 5.03 -7.12
C GLU A 73 -4.48 4.84 -7.68
N ARG A 74 -4.64 3.95 -8.67
CA ARG A 74 -5.97 3.63 -9.21
C ARG A 74 -6.90 3.08 -8.14
N TRP A 75 -6.41 2.18 -7.30
CA TRP A 75 -7.19 1.65 -6.18
C TRP A 75 -7.62 2.74 -5.20
N LEU A 76 -6.73 3.69 -4.92
CA LEU A 76 -7.02 4.81 -4.05
C LEU A 76 -8.13 5.70 -4.63
N GLU A 77 -8.09 6.01 -5.92
CA GLU A 77 -9.13 6.78 -6.60
C GLU A 77 -10.49 6.08 -6.55
N GLU A 78 -10.52 4.76 -6.80
CA GLU A 78 -11.72 3.93 -6.73
C GLU A 78 -12.29 3.89 -5.30
N THR A 79 -11.41 3.72 -4.31
CA THR A 79 -11.78 3.63 -2.88
C THR A 79 -12.26 4.98 -2.33
N GLN A 80 -11.58 6.08 -2.63
CA GLN A 80 -12.02 7.42 -2.23
C GLN A 80 -13.35 7.80 -2.88
N SER A 81 -13.55 7.43 -4.15
CA SER A 81 -14.82 7.63 -4.85
C SER A 81 -15.96 6.85 -4.19
N TYR A 82 -15.69 5.63 -3.75
CA TYR A 82 -16.63 4.81 -2.99
C TYR A 82 -16.96 5.42 -1.63
N ILE A 83 -15.94 5.77 -0.82
CA ILE A 83 -16.12 6.39 0.50
C ILE A 83 -16.93 7.69 0.38
N ARG A 84 -16.62 8.54 -0.61
CA ARG A 84 -17.34 9.78 -0.85
C ARG A 84 -18.80 9.52 -1.20
N ARG A 85 -19.08 8.52 -2.04
CA ARG A 85 -20.45 8.14 -2.42
C ARG A 85 -21.24 7.58 -1.23
N GLU A 86 -20.65 6.70 -0.44
CA GLU A 86 -21.30 6.10 0.75
C GLU A 86 -21.53 7.14 1.86
N SER A 87 -20.58 8.07 2.07
CA SER A 87 -20.73 9.19 3.02
C SER A 87 -21.87 10.14 2.67
N LEU A 88 -22.24 10.22 1.38
CA LEU A 88 -23.38 11.00 0.89
C LEU A 88 -24.71 10.23 1.01
N MET A 89 -24.68 8.91 1.26
CA MET A 89 -25.86 8.03 1.27
C MET A 89 -26.23 7.50 2.67
N ASP A 90 -25.68 8.05 3.76
CA ASP A 90 -25.99 7.66 5.16
C ASP A 90 -25.76 6.16 5.44
N ALA A 91 -24.81 5.54 4.74
CA ALA A 91 -24.50 4.13 4.89
C ALA A 91 -23.73 3.87 6.20
N ASP A 92 -24.47 3.46 7.22
CA ASP A 92 -24.07 2.63 8.37
C ASP A 92 -22.57 2.72 8.74
N ILE A 93 -22.24 3.81 9.46
CA ILE A 93 -20.89 4.18 9.96
C ILE A 93 -20.16 3.00 10.63
N SER A 94 -20.89 2.00 11.14
CA SER A 94 -20.37 0.79 11.76
C SER A 94 -19.52 -0.08 10.82
N LYS A 95 -19.90 -0.22 9.54
CA LYS A 95 -19.12 -0.95 8.52
C LYS A 95 -17.92 -0.14 8.03
N LEU A 96 -18.06 1.18 8.03
CA LEU A 96 -16.99 2.10 7.69
C LEU A 96 -15.85 2.06 8.72
N LYS A 97 -16.05 1.82 10.02
CA LYS A 97 -14.95 1.91 11.02
C LYS A 97 -13.76 0.96 10.77
N GLY A 98 -14.02 -0.27 10.36
CA GLY A 98 -12.96 -1.26 10.10
C GLY A 98 -12.30 -1.08 8.73
N GLN A 99 -13.09 -0.76 7.71
CA GLN A 99 -12.60 -0.41 6.38
C GLN A 99 -11.86 0.94 6.39
N SER A 100 -12.39 1.97 7.04
CA SER A 100 -11.79 3.30 7.12
C SER A 100 -10.41 3.30 7.77
N LEU A 101 -10.14 2.41 8.73
CA LEU A 101 -8.80 2.30 9.31
C LEU A 101 -7.83 1.69 8.29
N ARG A 102 -8.23 0.62 7.60
CA ARG A 102 -7.42 -0.03 6.54
C ARG A 102 -7.20 0.91 5.36
N ASP A 103 -8.26 1.56 4.92
CA ASP A 103 -8.24 2.55 3.83
C ASP A 103 -7.36 3.74 4.22
N ARG A 104 -7.42 4.20 5.47
CA ARG A 104 -6.56 5.26 5.98
C ARG A 104 -5.08 4.86 6.02
N LEU A 105 -4.76 3.65 6.46
CA LEU A 105 -3.38 3.16 6.49
C LEU A 105 -2.82 2.97 5.08
N ALA A 106 -3.65 2.53 4.15
CA ALA A 106 -3.30 2.45 2.73
C ALA A 106 -3.12 3.83 2.08
N ILE A 107 -3.95 4.82 2.46
CA ILE A 107 -3.76 6.22 2.09
C ILE A 107 -2.44 6.73 2.63
N GLU A 108 -2.11 6.47 3.90
CA GLU A 108 -0.85 6.88 4.52
C GLU A 108 0.36 6.26 3.79
N PHE A 109 0.31 4.95 3.50
CA PHE A 109 1.28 4.24 2.67
C PHE A 109 1.46 4.87 1.28
N LEU A 110 0.36 5.23 0.61
CA LEU A 110 0.40 5.85 -0.70
C LEU A 110 0.93 7.28 -0.69
N LEU A 111 0.59 8.06 0.33
CA LEU A 111 1.10 9.41 0.51
C LEU A 111 2.62 9.41 0.73
N GLU A 112 3.15 8.40 1.43
CA GLU A 112 4.59 8.21 1.59
C GLU A 112 5.28 7.86 0.26
N ILE A 113 4.69 6.97 -0.55
CA ILE A 113 5.17 6.67 -1.90
C ILE A 113 5.20 7.93 -2.78
N GLN A 114 4.14 8.75 -2.73
CA GLN A 114 4.04 9.96 -3.57
C GLN A 114 5.03 11.05 -3.13
N GLN A 115 5.25 11.24 -1.83
CA GLN A 115 6.25 12.20 -1.32
C GLN A 115 7.66 11.87 -1.82
N ARG A 116 7.99 10.58 -1.94
CA ARG A 116 9.27 10.12 -2.51
C ARG A 116 9.48 10.51 -3.98
N ASN A 117 8.41 10.60 -4.79
CA ASN A 117 8.54 10.92 -6.22
C ASN A 117 8.69 12.43 -6.50
N ILE A 118 8.65 13.29 -5.48
CA ILE A 118 8.71 14.76 -5.61
C ILE A 118 10.11 15.31 -5.28
N ASP A 119 10.96 14.55 -4.60
CA ASP A 119 12.36 14.89 -4.28
C ASP A 119 13.35 14.32 -5.30
#